data_AF-A0A7C0YAW2-F1
#
_entry.id   AF-A0A7C0YAW2-F1
#
_cell.length_a   1.000
_cell.length_b   1.000
_cell.length_c   1.000
_cell.angle_alpha   90.00
_cell.angle_beta   90.00
_cell.angle_gamma   90.00
#
_symmetry.space_group_name_H-M   'P 1'
#
loop_
_entity.id
_entity.type
_entity.pdbx_description
1 polymer ?
#
loop_
_entity_poly.entity_id
_entity_poly.type
_entity_poly.pdbx_seq_one_letter_code
_entity_poly.pdbx_strand_id
1 'polypeptide(L)' 'NFEVISVPAMRTADELGARMTSNMIMLGALAKKSGIITLDALEAALRDLVPEKTIEMNTRGLHAGARLV' A
#
# COMPACT_ATOMS: atom_id res chain seq x y z
N ASN A 1 24.96 -5.43 5.37
CA ASN A 1 24.00 -4.74 6.25
C ASN A 1 22.62 -4.77 5.62
N PHE A 2 21.59 -4.97 6.44
CA PHE A 2 20.19 -4.84 6.03
C PHE A 2 19.50 -3.86 6.98
N GLU A 3 18.55 -3.08 6.45
CA GLU A 3 17.67 -2.21 7.22
C GLU A 3 16.34 -2.94 7.45
N VAL A 4 15.85 -2.95 8.68
CA VAL A 4 14.54 -3.54 9.02
C VAL A 4 13.54 -2.43 9.24
N ILE A 5 12.39 -2.52 8.57
CA ILE A 5 11.32 -1.53 8.65
C ILE A 5 10.06 -2.24 9.08
N SER A 6 9.54 -1.86 10.24
CA SER A 6 8.32 -2.44 10.77
C SER A 6 7.10 -1.71 10.21
N VAL A 7 6.25 -2.43 9.48
CA VAL A 7 4.99 -1.90 8.93
C VAL A 7 3.82 -2.66 9.58
N PRO A 8 2.96 -2.00 10.38
CA PRO A 8 1.82 -2.64 11.04
C PRO A 8 0.64 -2.91 10.08
N ALA A 9 0.90 -3.56 8.94
CA ALA A 9 -0.01 -3.61 7.79
C ALA A 9 -1.40 -4.17 8.10
N MET A 10 -1.50 -5.25 8.87
CA MET A 10 -2.80 -5.83 9.23
C MET A 10 -3.60 -4.93 10.17
N ARG A 11 -2.94 -4.30 11.16
CA ARG A 11 -3.60 -3.38 12.08
C ARG A 11 -4.14 -2.16 11.34
N THR A 12 -3.30 -1.57 10.48
CA THR A 12 -3.71 -0.43 9.65
C THR A 12 -4.83 -0.80 8.69
N ALA A 13 -4.84 -2.00 8.12
CA ALA A 13 -5.94 -2.48 7.29
C ALA A 13 -7.26 -2.59 8.08
N ASP A 14 -7.20 -3.10 9.31
CA ASP A 14 -8.37 -3.20 10.20
C ASP A 14 -8.90 -1.81 10.57
N GLU A 15 -8.03 -0.86 10.92
CA GLU A 15 -8.39 0.53 11.25
C GLU A 15 -9.03 1.28 10.08
N LEU A 16 -8.67 0.93 8.84
CA LEU A 16 -9.25 1.53 7.63
C LEU A 16 -10.61 0.92 7.24
N GLY A 17 -11.08 -0.10 7.95
CA GLY A 17 -12.25 -0.91 7.57
C GLY A 17 -11.98 -1.76 6.31
N ALA A 18 -10.71 -2.07 6.06
CA ALA A 18 -10.18 -2.52 4.78
C ALA A 18 -9.31 -3.76 4.93
N ARG A 19 -9.76 -4.76 5.71
CA ARG A 19 -8.93 -5.91 6.14
C ARG A 19 -8.17 -6.62 5.01
N MET A 20 -8.70 -6.61 3.79
CA MET A 20 -8.09 -7.23 2.60
C MET A 20 -6.96 -6.41 1.94
N THR A 21 -6.67 -5.18 2.39
CA THR A 21 -5.67 -4.28 1.76
C THR A 21 -4.33 -4.20 2.50
N SER A 22 -4.02 -5.16 3.37
CA SER A 22 -2.73 -5.23 4.07
C SER A 22 -1.54 -5.36 3.11
N ASN A 23 -1.71 -6.07 2.00
CA ASN A 23 -0.72 -6.16 0.93
C ASN A 23 -0.42 -4.80 0.29
N MET A 24 -1.44 -3.96 0.06
CA MET A 24 -1.25 -2.62 -0.49
C MET A 24 -0.53 -1.71 0.49
N ILE A 25 -0.81 -1.83 1.78
CA ILE A 25 -0.08 -1.10 2.83
C ILE A 25 1.40 -1.50 2.82
N MET A 26 1.71 -2.79 2.69
CA MET A 26 3.11 -3.22 2.55
C MET A 26 3.75 -2.67 1.26
N LEU A 27 3.04 -2.69 0.13
CA LEU A 27 3.55 -2.23 -1.14
C LEU A 27 3.82 -0.71 -1.16
N GLY A 28 2.94 0.09 -0.55
CA GLY A 28 3.12 1.52 -0.43
C GLY A 28 4.32 1.91 0.43
N ALA A 29 4.53 1.18 1.54
CA ALA A 29 5.73 1.34 2.36
C ALA A 29 7.00 0.98 1.57
N LEU A 30 6.99 -0.15 0.86
CA LEU A 30 8.12 -0.56 0.02
C LEU A 30 8.43 0.48 -1.06
N ALA A 31 7.43 0.99 -1.76
CA ALA A 31 7.58 2.00 -2.80
C ALA A 31 8.21 3.28 -2.24
N LYS A 32 7.66 3.79 -1.14
CA LYS A 32 8.15 5.01 -0.48
C LYS A 32 9.60 4.87 -0.02
N LYS A 33 9.95 3.74 0.60
CA LYS A 33 11.29 3.54 1.13
C LYS A 33 12.32 3.28 0.04
N SER A 34 11.99 2.41 -0.91
CA SER A 34 12.95 1.98 -1.94
C SER A 34 13.19 3.05 -2.99
N GLY A 35 12.19 3.89 -3.30
CA GLY A 35 12.25 4.85 -4.40
C GLY A 35 12.33 4.21 -5.79
N ILE A 36 12.23 2.88 -5.89
CA ILE A 36 12.33 2.13 -7.15
C ILE A 36 11.05 2.28 -7.97
N ILE A 37 9.91 2.40 -7.29
CA ILE A 37 8.58 2.49 -7.91
C ILE A 37 7.86 3.70 -7.31
N THR A 38 7.24 4.52 -8.15
CA THR A 38 6.43 5.66 -7.71
C THR A 38 5.04 5.22 -7.28
N LEU A 39 4.41 5.96 -6.36
CA LEU A 39 3.02 5.70 -5.98
C LEU A 39 2.08 5.88 -7.17
N ASP A 40 2.30 6.88 -8.01
CA ASP A 40 1.50 7.13 -9.21
C ASP A 40 1.53 5.94 -10.19
N ALA A 41 2.69 5.30 -10.38
CA ALA A 41 2.82 4.12 -11.23
C ALA A 41 2.03 2.92 -10.64
N LEU A 42 2.04 2.78 -9.32
CA LEU A 42 1.26 1.74 -8.64
C LEU A 42 -0.23 2.03 -8.69
N GLU A 43 -0.67 3.28 -8.55
CA GLU A 43 -2.07 3.68 -8.73
C GLU A 43 -2.56 3.41 -10.16
N ALA A 44 -1.74 3.72 -11.16
CA ALA A 44 -2.04 3.38 -12.55
C ALA A 44 -2.21 1.87 -12.72
N ALA A 45 -1.27 1.07 -12.21
CA ALA A 45 -1.35 -0.39 -12.26
C ALA A 45 -2.57 -0.95 -11.52
N LEU A 46 -3.00 -0.32 -10.41
CA LEU A 46 -4.22 -0.71 -9.72
C LEU A 46 -5.45 -0.56 -10.62
N ARG A 47 -5.57 0.56 -11.35
CA ARG A 47 -6.70 0.78 -12.28
C ARG A 47 -6.79 -0.28 -13.37
N ASP A 48 -5.65 -0.83 -13.79
CA ASP A 48 -5.58 -1.85 -14.84
C ASP A 48 -5.80 -3.28 -14.33
N LEU A 49 -5.40 -3.57 -13.09
CA LEU A 49 -5.27 -4.94 -12.58
C LEU A 49 -6.32 -5.36 -11.55
N VAL A 50 -6.96 -4.42 -10.85
CA VAL A 50 -7.91 -4.75 -9.78
C VAL A 50 -9.35 -4.43 -10.18
N PRO A 51 -10.36 -5.15 -9.66
CA PRO A 51 -11.76 -4.82 -9.91
C PRO A 51 -12.08 -3.39 -9.51
N GLU A 52 -12.87 -2.69 -10.33
CA GLU A 52 -13.19 -1.26 -10.12
C GLU A 52 -13.71 -0.95 -8.71
N LYS A 53 -14.57 -1.83 -8.18
CA LYS A 53 -15.13 -1.73 -6.82
C LYS A 53 -14.09 -1.74 -5.69
N THR A 54 -12.85 -2.15 -5.95
CA THR A 54 -11.78 -2.22 -4.94
C THR A 54 -10.66 -1.20 -5.16
N ILE A 55 -10.68 -0.43 -6.26
CA ILE A 55 -9.63 0.55 -6.58
C ILE A 55 -9.45 1.55 -5.45
N GLU A 56 -10.55 2.16 -4.98
CA GLU A 56 -10.50 3.17 -3.92
C GLU A 56 -9.86 2.59 -2.64
N MET A 57 -10.30 1.40 -2.23
CA MET A 57 -9.82 0.77 -1.01
C MET A 57 -8.33 0.40 -1.11
N ASN A 58 -7.91 -0.18 -2.25
CA ASN A 58 -6.51 -0.53 -2.48
C ASN A 58 -5.61 0.71 -2.55
N THR A 59 -6.09 1.79 -3.18
CA THR A 59 -5.38 3.08 -3.25
C THR A 59 -5.21 3.68 -1.85
N ARG A 60 -6.26 3.67 -1.02
CA ARG A 60 -6.19 4.09 0.38
C ARG A 60 -5.16 3.28 1.17
N GLY A 61 -5.14 1.96 0.99
CA GLY A 61 -4.15 1.07 1.60
C GLY A 61 -2.72 1.42 1.16
N LEU A 62 -2.51 1.63 -0.14
CA LEU A 62 -1.22 2.01 -0.72
C LEU A 62 -0.68 3.30 -0.08
N HIS A 63 -1.47 4.37 -0.04
CA HIS A 63 -1.03 5.61 0.59
C HIS A 63 -0.85 5.48 2.11
N ALA A 64 -1.64 4.65 2.79
CA ALA A 64 -1.46 4.42 4.21
C ALA A 64 -0.10 3.77 4.47
N GLY A 65 0.29 2.78 3.67
CA GLY A 65 1.63 2.19 3.66
C GLY A 65 2.74 3.21 3.52
N ALA A 66 2.64 4.07 2.50
CA ALA A 66 3.63 5.09 2.21
C ALA A 66 3.79 6.13 3.34
N ARG A 67 2.78 6.35 4.18
CA ARG A 67 2.85 7.27 5.33
C ARG A 67 3.49 6.65 6.57
N LEU A 68 3.69 5.34 6.60
CA LEU A 68 4.24 4.63 7.76
C LEU A 68 5.78 4.57 7.76
N VAL A 69 6.43 5.03 6.68
CA VAL A 69 7.88 4.90 6.46
C VAL A 69 8.51 6.18 5.94
#